data_AF-A0A259STD0-F1
#
_entry.id   AF-A0A259STD0-F1
#
_cell.length_a   1.000
_cell.length_b   1.000
_cell.length_c   1.000
_cell.angle_alpha   90.00
_cell.angle_beta   90.00
_cell.angle_gamma   90.00
#
_symmetry.space_group_name_H-M   'P 1'
#
loop_
_entity.id
_entity.type
_entity.pdbx_description
1 polymer ?
#
loop_
_entity_poly.entity_id
_entity_poly.type
_entity_poly.pdbx_seq_one_letter_code
_entity_poly.pdbx_strand_id
1 'polypeptide(L)'
;MGDDLDEFYVHTVTVETYQGTNGYGEDVFAAPVTVTGFLDDTRHLVRSQTAEQVVSEAQFYTRPENGALFPTDSRVTADGVTSRVIRTNVNTSGNLDLPDHAVISLT
;
A
#
# COMPACT_ATOMS: atom_id res chain seq x y z
N MET A 1 -17.77 12.34 -14.11
CA MET A 1 -16.50 13.00 -13.82
C MET A 1 -15.53 11.88 -13.51
N GLY A 2 -14.38 11.83 -14.19
CA GLY A 2 -13.32 10.90 -13.79
C GLY A 2 -12.84 11.31 -12.40
N ASP A 3 -12.40 10.35 -11.60
CA ASP A 3 -11.78 10.65 -10.32
C ASP A 3 -10.53 11.48 -10.63
N ASP A 4 -10.37 12.67 -10.02
CA ASP A 4 -9.38 13.66 -10.42
C ASP A 4 -7.93 13.12 -10.31
N LEU A 5 -7.72 12.02 -9.58
CA LEU A 5 -6.43 11.36 -9.44
C LEU A 5 -6.14 10.25 -10.45
N ASP A 6 -7.12 9.85 -11.28
CA ASP A 6 -6.98 8.70 -12.18
C ASP A 6 -5.82 8.84 -13.16
N GLU A 7 -5.52 10.06 -13.62
CA GLU A 7 -4.41 10.31 -14.54
C GLU A 7 -3.02 10.08 -13.92
N PHE A 8 -2.92 10.10 -12.58
CA PHE A 8 -1.66 9.86 -11.85
C PHE A 8 -1.41 8.38 -11.57
N TYR A 9 -2.40 7.50 -11.75
CA TYR A 9 -2.30 6.08 -11.47
C TYR A 9 -1.57 5.30 -12.58
N VAL A 10 -0.28 5.59 -12.71
CA VAL A 10 0.59 5.03 -13.76
C VAL A 10 1.31 3.73 -13.37
N HIS A 11 1.25 3.34 -12.09
CA HIS A 11 1.88 2.13 -11.56
C HIS A 11 0.84 1.03 -11.33
N THR A 12 1.31 -0.21 -11.38
CA THR A 12 0.51 -1.40 -11.10
C THR A 12 1.21 -2.24 -10.05
N VAL A 13 0.47 -2.66 -9.04
CA VAL A 13 0.95 -3.54 -7.97
C VAL A 13 0.07 -4.78 -7.89
N THR A 14 0.63 -5.86 -7.36
CA THR A 14 -0.12 -7.07 -7.03
C THR A 14 -0.21 -7.17 -5.52
N VAL A 15 -1.44 -7.24 -4.98
CA VAL A 15 -1.68 -7.41 -3.55
C VAL A 15 -2.17 -8.81 -3.24
N GLU A 16 -1.57 -9.44 -2.24
CA GLU A 16 -2.06 -10.65 -1.60
C GLU A 16 -2.58 -10.24 -0.21
N THR A 17 -3.89 -10.14 -0.08
CA THR A 17 -4.55 -9.67 1.15
C THR A 17 -4.34 -10.67 2.28
N TYR A 18 -3.79 -10.22 3.41
CA TYR A 18 -3.61 -11.07 4.58
C TYR A 18 -4.96 -11.47 5.20
N GLN A 19 -5.17 -12.76 5.43
CA GLN A 19 -6.40 -13.34 5.98
C GLN A 19 -6.24 -13.83 7.43
N GLY A 20 -5.06 -13.67 8.02
CA GLY A 20 -4.72 -14.19 9.33
C GLY A 20 -3.68 -15.32 9.27
N THR A 21 -3.35 -15.86 10.43
CA THR A 21 -2.42 -16.99 10.56
C THR A 21 -3.22 -18.26 10.86
N ASN A 22 -2.90 -19.36 10.20
CA ASN A 22 -3.56 -20.65 10.42
C ASN A 22 -3.15 -21.29 11.75
N GLY A 23 -3.78 -22.42 12.10
CA GLY A 23 -3.48 -23.15 13.33
C GLY A 23 -2.06 -23.73 13.44
N TYR A 24 -1.25 -23.65 12.38
CA TYR A 24 0.15 -24.08 12.33
C TYR A 24 1.14 -22.91 12.42
N GLY A 25 0.66 -21.67 12.54
CA GLY A 25 1.52 -20.49 12.59
C GLY A 25 1.94 -19.97 11.22
N GLU A 26 1.30 -20.41 10.14
CA GLU A 26 1.58 -19.93 8.78
C GLU A 26 0.61 -18.82 8.37
N ASP A 27 1.13 -17.73 7.81
CA ASP A 27 0.33 -16.63 7.29
C ASP A 27 -0.47 -17.09 6.05
N VAL A 28 -1.78 -16.83 6.07
CA VAL A 28 -2.69 -17.13 4.98
C VAL A 28 -2.99 -15.84 4.23
N PHE A 29 -2.89 -15.90 2.91
CA PHE A 29 -3.17 -14.78 2.02
C PHE A 29 -4.27 -15.15 1.02
N ALA A 30 -5.05 -14.16 0.61
CA ALA A 30 -6.00 -14.29 -0.49
C ALA A 30 -5.27 -14.43 -1.83
N ALA A 31 -6.01 -14.81 -2.87
CA ALA A 31 -5.49 -14.82 -4.22
C ALA A 31 -4.98 -13.41 -4.63
N PRO A 32 -3.89 -13.33 -5.40
CA PRO A 32 -3.32 -12.05 -5.81
C PRO A 32 -4.30 -11.23 -6.65
N VAL A 33 -4.43 -9.96 -6.30
CA VAL A 33 -5.26 -8.97 -7.02
C VAL A 33 -4.38 -7.87 -7.58
N THR A 34 -4.58 -7.50 -8.83
CA THR A 34 -3.86 -6.39 -9.46
C THR A 34 -4.57 -5.07 -9.19
N VAL A 35 -3.84 -4.08 -8.69
CA VAL A 35 -4.36 -2.75 -8.35
C VAL A 35 -3.50 -1.69 -9.03
N THR A 36 -4.16 -0.73 -9.66
CA THR A 36 -3.51 0.44 -10.26
C THR A 36 -3.43 1.59 -9.25
N GLY A 37 -2.36 2.36 -9.32
CA GLY A 37 -2.16 3.49 -8.43
C GLY A 37 -0.89 4.25 -8.75
N PHE A 38 -0.52 5.18 -7.88
CA PHE A 38 0.74 5.88 -7.92
C PHE A 38 1.65 5.32 -6.83
N LEU A 39 2.84 4.84 -7.19
CA LEU A 39 3.81 4.33 -6.24
C LEU A 39 4.93 5.35 -6.06
N ASP A 40 5.01 5.90 -4.86
CA ASP A 40 6.12 6.70 -4.41
C ASP A 40 7.15 5.81 -3.70
N ASP A 41 8.14 5.33 -4.48
CA ASP A 41 9.30 4.57 -3.99
C ASP A 41 10.44 5.52 -3.54
N THR A 42 10.08 6.58 -2.79
CA THR A 42 11.10 7.41 -2.14
C THR A 42 11.68 6.65 -0.94
N ARG A 43 12.70 5.82 -1.21
CA ARG A 43 13.45 5.12 -0.17
C ARG A 43 14.22 6.12 0.68
N HIS A 44 13.68 6.47 1.84
CA HIS A 44 14.38 7.32 2.80
C HIS A 44 15.42 6.50 3.57
N LEU A 45 16.70 6.73 3.26
CA LEU A 45 17.82 6.16 4.01
C LEU A 45 18.05 7.00 5.27
N VAL A 46 17.38 6.65 6.37
CA VAL A 46 17.65 7.28 7.67
C VAL A 46 18.88 6.61 8.31
N ARG A 47 20.04 7.27 8.24
CA ARG A 47 21.26 6.86 8.95
C ARG A 47 21.26 7.40 10.37
N SER A 48 21.14 6.54 11.37
CA SER A 48 21.40 6.87 12.78
C SER A 48 22.89 6.70 13.12
N GLN A 49 23.44 7.60 13.94
CA GLN A 49 24.85 7.58 14.38
C GLN A 49 25.21 6.37 15.28
N THR A 50 24.24 5.56 15.74
CA THR A 50 24.48 4.52 16.77
C THR A 50 23.72 3.21 16.54
N ALA A 51 23.82 2.65 15.32
CA ALA A 51 23.36 1.31 14.93
C ALA A 51 21.83 1.10 14.79
N GLU A 52 21.43 1.07 13.52
CA GLU A 52 20.27 0.44 12.85
C GLU A 52 18.83 0.68 13.35
N GLN A 53 18.11 1.48 12.55
CA GLN A 53 16.79 1.07 12.05
C GLN A 53 16.61 1.67 10.64
N VAL A 54 16.66 0.82 9.61
CA VAL A 54 16.33 1.20 8.24
C VAL A 54 14.87 0.86 8.04
N VAL A 55 14.00 1.87 7.95
CA VAL A 55 12.63 1.68 7.48
C VAL A 55 12.60 2.25 6.07
N SER A 56 12.61 1.38 5.07
CA SER A 56 12.29 1.78 3.71
C SER A 56 10.78 1.99 3.70
N GLU A 57 10.31 3.24 3.68
CA GLU A 57 8.87 3.49 3.59
C GLU A 57 8.52 3.91 2.16
N ALA A 58 7.93 2.99 1.40
CA ALA A 58 7.29 3.33 0.15
C ALA A 58 5.81 3.65 0.41
N GLN A 59 5.24 4.57 -0.37
CA GLN A 59 3.83 4.93 -0.27
C GLN A 59 3.11 4.62 -1.57
N PHE A 60 2.03 3.85 -1.48
CA PHE A 60 1.18 3.57 -2.63
C PHE A 60 -0.16 4.29 -2.49
N TYR A 61 -0.49 5.08 -3.49
CA TYR A 61 -1.72 5.85 -3.58
C TYR A 61 -2.65 5.17 -4.58
N THR A 62 -3.89 4.90 -4.19
CA THR A 62 -4.88 4.26 -5.06
C THR A 62 -6.28 4.78 -4.73
N ARG A 63 -7.28 4.29 -5.47
CA ARG A 63 -8.68 4.63 -5.22
C ARG A 63 -9.12 4.20 -3.81
N PRO A 64 -10.02 4.96 -3.17
CA PRO A 64 -10.45 4.69 -1.80
C PRO A 64 -11.07 3.30 -1.62
N GLU A 65 -11.80 2.77 -2.62
CA GLU A 65 -12.40 1.44 -2.57
C GLU A 65 -11.37 0.30 -2.49
N ASN A 66 -10.15 0.52 -3.00
CA ASN A 66 -9.10 -0.49 -2.97
C ASN A 66 -8.49 -0.61 -1.58
N GLY A 67 -8.69 0.35 -0.67
CA GLY A 67 -8.09 0.33 0.68
C GLY A 67 -8.41 -0.94 1.47
N ALA A 68 -9.57 -1.55 1.26
CA ALA A 68 -9.96 -2.79 1.91
C ALA A 68 -9.10 -4.01 1.51
N LEU A 69 -8.40 -3.95 0.38
CA LEU A 69 -7.50 -5.01 -0.10
C LEU A 69 -6.14 -5.02 0.62
N PHE A 70 -5.83 -3.94 1.34
CA PHE A 70 -4.54 -3.72 2.00
C PHE A 70 -4.68 -3.65 3.54
N PRO A 71 -5.20 -4.68 4.24
CA PRO A 71 -5.03 -4.74 5.69
C PRO A 71 -3.54 -4.88 6.03
N THR A 72 -3.17 -4.49 7.25
CA THR A 72 -1.81 -4.67 7.79
C THR A 72 -1.31 -6.10 7.57
N ASP A 73 0.00 -6.24 7.33
CA ASP A 73 0.70 -7.49 6.96
C ASP A 73 0.39 -8.08 5.59
N SER A 74 -0.53 -7.49 4.81
CA SER A 74 -0.71 -7.89 3.40
C SER A 74 0.58 -7.72 2.61
N ARG A 75 0.77 -8.57 1.61
CA ARG A 75 1.93 -8.50 0.72
C ARG A 75 1.59 -7.67 -0.50
N VAL A 76 2.47 -6.75 -0.85
CA VAL A 76 2.34 -5.92 -2.05
C VAL A 76 3.59 -6.10 -2.87
N THR A 77 3.42 -6.53 -4.12
CA THR A 77 4.50 -6.72 -5.07
C THR A 77 4.42 -5.68 -6.18
N ALA A 78 5.48 -4.89 -6.32
CA ALA A 78 5.65 -3.89 -7.37
C ALA A 78 7.02 -4.09 -8.02
N ASP A 79 7.08 -4.14 -9.36
CA ASP A 79 8.32 -4.31 -10.12
C ASP A 79 9.24 -5.46 -9.64
N GLY A 80 8.63 -6.55 -9.14
CA GLY A 80 9.32 -7.72 -8.62
C GLY A 80 9.85 -7.59 -7.18
N VAL A 81 9.62 -6.45 -6.51
CA VAL A 81 9.92 -6.25 -5.10
C VAL A 81 8.65 -6.44 -4.28
N THR A 82 8.71 -7.30 -3.26
CA THR A 82 7.59 -7.55 -2.34
C THR A 82 7.84 -6.85 -1.01
N SER A 83 6.89 -5.99 -0.63
CA SER A 83 6.83 -5.28 0.65
C SER A 83 5.61 -5.73 1.46
N ARG A 84 5.60 -5.42 2.76
CA ARG A 84 4.44 -5.62 3.63
C ARG A 84 3.72 -4.31 3.89
N VAL A 85 2.39 -4.37 4.05
CA VAL A 85 1.58 -3.23 4.47
C VAL A 85 1.79 -2.97 5.96
N ILE A 86 2.26 -1.77 6.28
CA ILE A 86 2.37 -1.27 7.66
C ILE A 86 1.03 -0.70 8.10
N ARG A 87 0.46 0.19 7.26
CA ARG A 87 -0.76 0.93 7.56
C ARG A 87 -1.48 1.29 6.28
N THR A 88 -2.81 1.31 6.37
CA THR A 88 -3.70 1.83 5.33
C THR A 88 -4.51 2.99 5.88
N ASN A 89 -4.61 4.05 5.10
CA ASN A 89 -5.39 5.23 5.42
C ASN A 89 -6.30 5.59 4.25
N VAL A 90 -7.62 5.63 4.48
CA VAL A 90 -8.59 6.04 3.45
C VAL A 90 -8.95 7.50 3.72
N ASN A 91 -8.54 8.38 2.81
CA ASN A 91 -8.80 9.80 2.88
C ASN A 91 -10.01 10.14 2.01
N THR A 92 -11.06 10.66 2.66
CA THR A 92 -12.28 11.12 1.98
C THR A 92 -12.51 12.60 2.29
N SER A 93 -12.83 13.39 1.28
CA SER A 93 -13.06 14.83 1.35
C SER A 93 -14.48 15.21 1.75
N GLY A 94 -15.43 14.28 1.64
CA GLY A 94 -16.83 14.50 1.96
C GLY A 94 -17.45 15.59 1.07
N ASN A 95 -17.88 16.69 1.69
CA ASN A 95 -18.52 17.81 0.96
C ASN A 95 -17.51 18.83 0.39
N LEU A 96 -16.21 18.63 0.60
CA LEU A 96 -15.19 19.54 0.10
C LEU A 96 -14.90 19.36 -1.40
N ASP A 97 -15.43 18.30 -2.02
CA ASP A 97 -15.23 17.98 -3.45
C ASP A 97 -13.74 17.98 -3.82
N LEU A 98 -12.93 17.34 -2.94
CA LEU A 98 -11.50 17.15 -3.15
C LEU A 98 -11.23 15.68 -3.49
N PRO A 99 -10.07 15.36 -4.08
CA PRO A 99 -9.84 14.01 -4.54
C PRO A 99 -9.70 13.01 -3.39
N ASP A 100 -10.53 11.97 -3.41
CA ASP A 100 -10.52 10.88 -2.44
C ASP A 100 -9.48 9.84 -2.85
N HIS A 101 -8.79 9.26 -1.87
CA HIS A 101 -7.76 8.27 -2.14
C HIS A 101 -7.42 7.43 -0.91
N ALA A 102 -6.89 6.23 -1.14
CA ALA A 102 -6.24 5.44 -0.11
C ALA A 102 -4.72 5.61 -0.20
N VAL A 103 -4.07 5.74 0.97
CA VAL A 103 -2.61 5.75 1.13
C VAL A 103 -2.19 4.50 1.88
N ILE A 104 -1.32 3.71 1.25
CA ILE A 104 -0.79 2.46 1.80
C ILE A 104 0.69 2.66 2.10
N SER A 105 1.07 2.54 3.37
CA SER A 105 2.46 2.57 3.82
C SER A 105 3.05 1.17 3.73
N LEU A 106 4.16 1.04 3.01
CA LEU A 106 4.86 -0.22 2.74
C LEU A 106 6.25 -0.22 3.39
N THR A 107 6.76 -1.40 3.74
CA THR A 107 8.14 -1.65 4.23
C THR A 107 9.20 -1.70 3.14
#